data_AF-A0A1I7M6X4-F1
#
_entry.id   AF-A0A1I7M6X4-F1
#
_cell.length_a   1.000
_cell.length_b   1.000
_cell.length_c   1.000
_cell.angle_alpha   90.00
_cell.angle_beta   90.00
_cell.angle_gamma   90.00
#
_symmetry.space_group_name_H-M   'P 1'
#
loop_
_entity.id
_entity.type
_entity.pdbx_description
1 polymer ?
#
loop_
_entity_poly.entity_id
_entity_poly.type
_entity_poly.pdbx_seq_one_letter_code
_entity_poly.pdbx_strand_id
1 'polypeptide(L)'
;MSSDFPTPGLKRRTRKGGPDVPVWVARADLVKQGYEPKTVRLPYRLDEPDDAALLSASCLRLQAEMLEWSSGHKRDPNRFNGTLLSLSRRNQTDEASPFNTNMKHNTRRTDLSTLRLIEKAFGQRVLAHLKNEDFRRWYNEAKKPAEPGGPERTRRAYGIIKKLRELFAYGIMDELPDCQRLHTVLSQARFSQPARRRIAMQLAHVEAFASKAQEMGRLSLGLATAIQFETALRQRDVIGEWMPIPAGEKAAGIVMNGRRWQNGLT
;
A
#
# COMPACT_ATOMS: atom_id res chain seq x y z
N MET A 1 -36.93 -3.36 -18.81
CA MET A 1 -36.39 -2.23 -19.60
C MET A 1 -35.43 -2.83 -20.61
N SER A 2 -35.82 -2.82 -21.89
CA SER A 2 -35.03 -3.36 -23.00
C SER A 2 -33.65 -2.71 -23.04
N SER A 3 -32.57 -3.48 -23.20
CA SER A 3 -31.25 -2.90 -23.44
C SER A 3 -31.15 -2.50 -24.91
N ASP A 4 -30.67 -1.28 -25.17
CA ASP A 4 -30.41 -0.77 -26.53
C ASP A 4 -29.28 -1.54 -27.24
N PHE A 5 -28.62 -2.45 -26.53
CA PHE A 5 -27.48 -3.24 -26.98
C PHE A 5 -27.67 -4.72 -26.65
N PRO A 6 -27.11 -5.65 -27.47
CA PRO A 6 -27.16 -7.09 -27.19
C PRO A 6 -26.34 -7.50 -25.95
N THR A 7 -25.41 -6.65 -25.50
CA THR A 7 -24.56 -6.89 -24.34
C THR A 7 -25.29 -6.62 -23.01
N PRO A 8 -25.35 -7.59 -22.07
CA PRO A 8 -26.04 -7.43 -20.79
C PRO A 8 -25.55 -6.24 -19.97
N GLY A 9 -26.48 -5.43 -19.49
CA GLY A 9 -26.21 -4.29 -18.62
C GLY A 9 -25.59 -3.08 -19.31
N LEU A 10 -25.19 -3.17 -20.59
CA LEU A 10 -24.68 -2.03 -21.35
C LEU A 10 -25.81 -1.03 -21.64
N LYS A 11 -25.59 0.24 -21.30
CA LYS A 11 -26.48 1.35 -21.59
C LYS A 11 -25.72 2.58 -22.06
N ARG A 12 -26.39 3.42 -22.83
CA ARG A 12 -25.91 4.73 -23.26
C ARG A 12 -26.36 5.78 -22.23
N ARG A 13 -25.43 6.60 -21.74
CA ARG A 13 -25.75 7.75 -20.88
C ARG A 13 -25.45 9.05 -21.61
N THR A 14 -26.50 9.82 -21.88
CA THR A 14 -26.40 11.13 -22.52
C THR A 14 -25.75 12.15 -21.60
N ARG A 15 -24.91 13.03 -22.17
CA ARG A 15 -24.29 14.16 -21.47
C ARG A 15 -24.77 15.47 -22.04
N LYS A 16 -25.03 16.45 -21.18
CA LYS A 16 -25.36 17.82 -21.58
C LYS A 16 -24.09 18.48 -22.16
N GLY A 17 -23.92 18.41 -23.48
CA GLY A 17 -22.83 19.08 -24.22
C GLY A 17 -21.59 18.24 -24.53
N GLY A 18 -21.67 16.90 -24.57
CA GLY A 18 -20.55 16.05 -24.97
C GLY A 18 -21.00 14.69 -25.50
N PRO A 19 -20.08 13.86 -26.03
CA PRO A 19 -20.43 12.55 -26.57
C PRO A 19 -21.01 11.64 -25.49
N ASP A 20 -21.95 10.80 -25.91
CA ASP A 20 -22.58 9.82 -25.04
C ASP A 20 -21.54 8.86 -24.47
N VAL A 21 -21.76 8.43 -23.23
CA VAL A 21 -20.81 7.60 -22.51
C VAL A 21 -21.41 6.22 -22.27
N PRO A 22 -20.69 5.14 -22.63
CA PRO A 22 -21.12 3.79 -22.27
C PRO A 22 -21.02 3.59 -20.76
N VAL A 23 -22.11 3.06 -20.19
CA VAL A 23 -22.18 2.66 -18.80
C VAL A 23 -22.69 1.23 -18.70
N TRP A 24 -22.17 0.47 -17.75
CA TRP A 24 -22.81 -0.75 -17.30
C TRP A 24 -23.73 -0.45 -16.12
N VAL A 25 -24.94 -0.99 -16.13
CA VAL A 25 -25.95 -0.81 -15.08
C VAL A 25 -26.36 -2.16 -14.51
N ALA A 26 -26.25 -2.29 -13.19
CA ALA A 26 -26.62 -3.50 -12.47
C ALA A 26 -28.13 -3.77 -12.52
N ARG A 27 -28.50 -5.03 -12.33
CA ARG A 27 -29.89 -5.48 -12.17
C ARG A 27 -30.56 -4.80 -10.98
N ALA A 28 -31.73 -4.20 -11.22
CA ALA A 28 -32.42 -3.38 -10.23
C ALA A 28 -32.86 -4.17 -8.99
N ASP A 29 -33.21 -5.45 -9.16
CA ASP A 29 -33.54 -6.36 -8.05
C ASP A 29 -32.35 -6.61 -7.13
N LEU A 30 -31.15 -6.83 -7.69
CA LEU A 30 -29.94 -7.05 -6.91
C LEU A 30 -29.41 -5.78 -6.23
N VAL A 31 -29.56 -4.63 -6.90
CA VAL A 31 -29.28 -3.32 -6.28
C VAL A 31 -30.19 -3.07 -5.08
N LYS A 32 -31.47 -3.42 -5.16
CA LYS A 32 -32.40 -3.33 -4.01
C LYS A 32 -31.99 -4.24 -2.85
N GLN A 33 -31.37 -5.38 -3.15
CA GLN A 33 -30.81 -6.31 -2.15
C GLN A 33 -29.47 -5.82 -1.57
N GLY A 34 -28.90 -4.72 -2.07
CA GLY A 34 -27.67 -4.11 -1.53
C GLY A 34 -26.41 -4.31 -2.40
N TYR A 35 -26.55 -4.76 -3.64
CA TYR A 35 -25.41 -4.87 -4.56
C TYR A 35 -24.82 -3.51 -4.92
N GLU A 36 -23.48 -3.41 -4.84
CA GLU A 36 -22.68 -2.29 -5.35
C GLU A 36 -21.53 -2.81 -6.21
N PRO A 37 -21.22 -2.18 -7.36
CA PRO A 37 -21.66 -0.85 -7.80
C PRO A 37 -22.96 -0.86 -8.63
N LYS A 38 -23.86 0.11 -8.41
CA LYS A 38 -25.10 0.25 -9.21
C LYS A 38 -24.85 0.59 -10.68
N THR A 39 -23.83 1.39 -10.96
CA THR A 39 -23.51 1.88 -12.32
C THR A 39 -22.01 2.09 -12.46
N VAL A 40 -21.42 1.57 -13.53
CA VAL A 40 -19.98 1.68 -13.83
C VAL A 40 -19.80 2.36 -15.17
N ARG A 41 -19.01 3.43 -15.20
CA ARG A 41 -18.60 4.07 -16.45
C ARG A 41 -17.55 3.21 -17.15
N LEU A 42 -17.75 2.92 -18.42
CA LEU A 42 -16.78 2.16 -19.22
C LEU A 42 -15.82 3.13 -19.94
N PRO A 43 -14.51 2.85 -19.97
CA PRO A 43 -13.49 3.74 -20.53
C PRO A 43 -13.31 3.58 -22.06
N TYR A 44 -14.35 3.12 -22.76
CA TYR A 44 -14.33 2.82 -24.19
C TYR A 44 -15.37 3.67 -24.94
N ARG A 45 -15.31 3.70 -26.26
CA ARG A 45 -16.24 4.46 -27.12
C ARG A 45 -17.30 3.52 -27.72
N LEU A 46 -18.55 3.98 -27.80
CA LEU A 46 -19.66 3.21 -28.38
C LEU A 46 -19.58 3.10 -29.90
N ASP A 47 -18.98 4.10 -30.55
CA ASP A 47 -18.99 4.24 -32.01
C ASP A 47 -17.70 3.70 -32.67
N GLU A 48 -16.76 3.18 -31.88
CA GLU A 48 -15.49 2.62 -32.35
C GLU A 48 -15.61 1.09 -32.44
N PRO A 49 -15.49 0.47 -33.64
CA PRO A 49 -15.65 -0.98 -33.81
C PRO A 49 -14.66 -1.80 -32.98
N ASP A 50 -13.41 -1.35 -32.84
CA ASP A 50 -12.36 -2.04 -32.09
C ASP A 50 -12.67 -2.10 -30.58
N ASP A 51 -13.42 -1.12 -30.07
CA ASP A 51 -13.82 -1.05 -28.67
C ASP A 51 -15.03 -1.95 -28.34
N ALA A 52 -15.78 -2.42 -29.35
CA ALA A 52 -17.01 -3.18 -29.14
C ALA A 52 -16.75 -4.49 -28.38
N ALA A 53 -15.67 -5.19 -28.71
CA ALA A 53 -15.25 -6.41 -28.01
C ALA A 53 -14.85 -6.12 -26.56
N LEU A 54 -14.13 -5.01 -26.32
CA LEU A 54 -13.68 -4.60 -24.99
C LEU A 54 -14.84 -4.14 -24.09
N LEU A 55 -15.81 -3.43 -24.66
CA LEU A 55 -17.08 -3.08 -24.02
C LEU A 55 -17.84 -4.34 -23.59
N SER A 56 -18.00 -5.29 -24.52
CA SER A 56 -18.70 -6.55 -24.26
C SER A 56 -18.03 -7.35 -23.15
N ALA A 57 -16.71 -7.54 -23.23
CA ALA A 57 -15.94 -8.23 -22.19
C ALA A 57 -16.06 -7.55 -20.82
N SER A 58 -16.02 -6.21 -20.78
CA SER A 58 -16.16 -5.45 -19.54
C SER A 58 -17.55 -5.59 -18.90
N CYS A 59 -18.60 -5.56 -19.73
CA CYS A 59 -19.97 -5.76 -19.27
C CYS A 59 -20.22 -7.20 -18.80
N LEU A 60 -19.73 -8.21 -19.53
CA LEU A 60 -19.85 -9.61 -19.14
C LEU A 60 -19.13 -9.89 -17.82
N ARG A 61 -17.95 -9.30 -17.61
CA ARG A 61 -17.24 -9.38 -16.32
C ARG A 61 -18.08 -8.80 -15.17
N LEU A 62 -18.62 -7.60 -15.35
CA LEU A 62 -19.46 -6.96 -14.32
C LEU A 62 -20.77 -7.73 -14.08
N GLN A 63 -21.36 -8.30 -15.13
CA GLN A 63 -22.54 -9.15 -15.05
C GLN A 63 -22.25 -10.43 -14.26
N ALA A 64 -21.13 -11.09 -14.54
CA ALA A 64 -20.69 -12.27 -13.80
C ALA A 64 -20.45 -11.94 -12.32
N GLU A 65 -19.75 -10.83 -12.02
CA GLU A 65 -19.52 -10.37 -10.63
C GLU A 65 -20.84 -10.12 -9.87
N MET A 66 -21.84 -9.55 -10.55
CA MET A 66 -23.15 -9.28 -9.97
C MET A 66 -23.95 -10.56 -9.69
N LEU A 67 -23.92 -11.52 -10.62
CA LEU A 67 -24.59 -12.81 -10.45
C LEU A 67 -23.90 -13.66 -9.37
N GLU A 68 -22.57 -13.64 -9.32
CA GLU A 68 -21.78 -14.25 -8.25
C GLU A 68 -22.19 -13.68 -6.89
N TRP A 69 -22.32 -12.35 -6.77
CA TRP A 69 -22.84 -11.71 -5.55
C TRP A 69 -24.23 -12.20 -5.16
N SER A 70 -25.14 -12.34 -6.14
CA SER A 70 -26.51 -12.80 -5.88
C SER A 70 -26.61 -14.24 -5.40
N SER A 71 -25.59 -15.07 -5.67
CA SER A 71 -25.52 -16.46 -5.22
C SER A 71 -25.14 -16.63 -3.73
N GLY A 72 -25.05 -15.54 -2.97
CA GLY A 72 -24.64 -15.55 -1.56
C GLY A 72 -23.15 -15.32 -1.33
N HIS A 73 -22.35 -15.30 -2.40
CA HIS A 73 -20.94 -14.90 -2.36
C HIS A 73 -20.85 -13.37 -2.30
N LYS A 74 -21.08 -12.78 -1.12
CA LYS A 74 -20.83 -11.35 -0.90
C LYS A 74 -19.45 -11.00 -1.44
N ARG A 75 -19.34 -9.86 -2.12
CA ARG A 75 -18.09 -9.40 -2.75
C ARG A 75 -17.02 -9.39 -1.68
N ASP A 76 -16.10 -10.35 -1.72
CA ASP A 76 -14.97 -10.37 -0.79
C ASP A 76 -14.19 -9.07 -1.03
N PRO A 77 -14.16 -8.12 -0.06
CA PRO A 77 -13.40 -6.89 -0.22
C PRO A 77 -11.91 -7.15 -0.41
N ASN A 78 -11.45 -8.36 -0.07
CA ASN A 78 -10.07 -8.83 -0.23
C ASN A 78 -9.89 -9.70 -1.50
N ARG A 79 -10.90 -9.76 -2.38
CA ARG A 79 -10.80 -10.49 -3.64
C ARG A 79 -9.63 -9.97 -4.46
N PHE A 80 -8.76 -10.89 -4.85
CA PHE A 80 -7.69 -10.60 -5.79
C PHE A 80 -8.26 -10.43 -7.21
N ASN A 81 -8.03 -9.28 -7.82
CA ASN A 81 -8.51 -8.94 -9.16
C ASN A 81 -7.38 -8.76 -10.18
N GLY A 82 -6.18 -9.27 -9.89
CA GLY A 82 -5.02 -9.15 -10.77
C GLY A 82 -4.31 -7.80 -10.71
N THR A 83 -4.71 -6.87 -9.83
CA THR A 83 -4.07 -5.56 -9.68
C THR A 83 -3.12 -5.52 -8.49
N LEU A 84 -2.19 -4.57 -8.51
CA LEU A 84 -1.29 -4.34 -7.39
C LEU A 84 -2.04 -3.85 -6.13
N LEU A 85 -3.15 -3.13 -6.30
CA LEU A 85 -3.98 -2.67 -5.19
C LEU A 85 -4.64 -3.86 -4.49
N SER A 86 -5.25 -4.79 -5.21
CA SER A 86 -5.88 -5.95 -4.57
C SER A 86 -4.85 -6.86 -3.90
N LEU A 87 -3.65 -7.02 -4.49
CA LEU A 87 -2.53 -7.72 -3.84
C LEU A 87 -2.13 -7.03 -2.53
N SER A 88 -1.94 -5.71 -2.56
CA SER A 88 -1.58 -4.91 -1.38
C SER A 88 -2.62 -5.01 -0.27
N ARG A 89 -3.91 -4.99 -0.63
CA ARG A 89 -5.03 -5.06 0.32
C ARG A 89 -5.12 -6.43 0.95
N ARG A 90 -5.06 -7.49 0.15
CA ARG A 90 -5.06 -8.86 0.63
C ARG A 90 -3.89 -9.13 1.58
N ASN A 91 -2.67 -8.69 1.24
CA ASN A 91 -1.52 -8.77 2.15
C ASN A 91 -1.71 -8.02 3.48
N GLN A 92 -2.52 -6.96 3.52
CA GLN A 92 -2.77 -6.21 4.77
C GLN A 92 -3.86 -6.85 5.64
N THR A 93 -4.82 -7.55 5.03
CA THR A 93 -6.00 -8.09 5.70
C THR A 93 -5.91 -9.58 6.00
N ASP A 94 -5.11 -10.32 5.23
CA ASP A 94 -4.89 -11.75 5.42
C ASP A 94 -4.13 -11.99 6.73
N GLU A 95 -4.75 -12.74 7.63
CA GLU A 95 -4.21 -13.07 8.94
C GLU A 95 -2.94 -13.90 8.86
N ALA A 96 -2.79 -14.73 7.81
CA ALA A 96 -1.61 -15.56 7.58
C ALA A 96 -0.45 -14.79 6.93
N SER A 97 -0.71 -13.58 6.39
CA SER A 97 0.32 -12.80 5.71
C SER A 97 1.52 -12.50 6.62
N PRO A 98 2.76 -12.43 6.08
CA PRO A 98 3.92 -11.98 6.84
C PRO A 98 3.77 -10.58 7.44
N PHE A 99 2.90 -9.76 6.83
CA PHE A 99 2.55 -8.45 7.33
C PHE A 99 1.85 -8.55 8.70
N ASN A 100 0.95 -9.51 8.90
CA ASN A 100 0.20 -9.67 10.15
C ASN A 100 0.88 -10.61 11.17
N THR A 101 1.63 -11.61 10.72
CA THR A 101 2.24 -12.63 11.59
C THR A 101 3.63 -12.24 12.12
N ASN A 102 4.52 -11.77 11.24
CA ASN A 102 5.95 -11.68 11.55
C ASN A 102 6.46 -10.24 11.75
N MET A 103 5.60 -9.24 11.51
CA MET A 103 6.04 -7.84 11.45
C MET A 103 5.74 -7.05 12.72
N LYS A 104 6.79 -6.49 13.32
CA LYS A 104 6.69 -5.58 14.47
C LYS A 104 5.80 -4.38 14.14
N HIS A 105 5.04 -3.90 15.13
CA HIS A 105 4.09 -2.79 14.98
C HIS A 105 4.71 -1.53 14.32
N ASN A 106 5.90 -1.10 14.78
CA ASN A 106 6.57 0.08 14.23
C ASN A 106 7.02 -0.12 12.77
N THR A 107 7.42 -1.34 12.41
CA THR A 107 7.74 -1.71 11.03
C THR A 107 6.48 -1.70 10.17
N ARG A 108 5.37 -2.30 10.64
CA ARG A 108 4.07 -2.25 9.96
C ARG A 108 3.64 -0.82 9.66
N ARG A 109 3.74 0.09 10.63
CA ARG A 109 3.38 1.50 10.45
C ARG A 109 4.20 2.17 9.34
N THR A 110 5.51 1.89 9.29
CA THR A 110 6.40 2.41 8.25
C THR A 110 6.06 1.83 6.88
N ASP A 111 5.77 0.53 6.84
CA ASP A 111 5.42 -0.17 5.62
C ASP A 111 4.08 0.29 5.05
N LEU A 112 3.08 0.55 5.91
CA LEU A 112 1.79 1.14 5.50
C LEU A 112 1.97 2.47 4.78
N SER A 113 2.92 3.31 5.20
CA SER A 113 3.22 4.57 4.49
C SER A 113 3.71 4.31 3.06
N THR A 114 4.56 3.30 2.88
CA THR A 114 5.09 2.90 1.56
C THR A 114 4.00 2.25 0.70
N LEU A 115 3.18 1.37 1.30
CA LEU A 115 2.04 0.74 0.62
C LEU A 115 1.02 1.79 0.14
N ARG A 116 0.67 2.77 0.97
CA ARG A 116 -0.20 3.88 0.56
C ARG A 116 0.36 4.66 -0.63
N LEU A 117 1.68 4.87 -0.67
CA LEU A 117 2.33 5.52 -1.80
C LEU A 117 2.21 4.68 -3.08
N ILE A 118 2.48 3.38 -2.98
CA ILE A 118 2.35 2.41 -4.08
C ILE A 118 0.92 2.38 -4.61
N GLU A 119 -0.05 2.18 -3.72
CA GLU A 119 -1.47 2.11 -4.04
C GLU A 119 -1.95 3.38 -4.76
N LYS A 120 -1.57 4.55 -4.24
CA LYS A 120 -1.93 5.84 -4.84
C LYS A 120 -1.29 6.04 -6.22
N ALA A 121 -0.02 5.68 -6.39
CA ALA A 121 0.71 6.00 -7.61
C ALA A 121 0.42 5.02 -8.75
N PHE A 122 0.28 3.72 -8.46
CA PHE A 122 0.13 2.69 -9.49
C PHE A 122 -0.60 1.43 -9.01
N GLY A 123 -1.43 1.53 -7.96
CA GLY A 123 -2.20 0.40 -7.45
C GLY A 123 -3.16 -0.22 -8.48
N GLN A 124 -3.71 0.58 -9.39
CA GLN A 124 -4.65 0.10 -10.42
C GLN A 124 -3.99 -0.66 -11.58
N ARG A 125 -2.65 -0.78 -11.58
CA ARG A 125 -1.94 -1.51 -12.65
C ARG A 125 -2.16 -3.01 -12.49
N VAL A 126 -2.48 -3.66 -13.62
CA VAL A 126 -2.67 -5.11 -13.72
C VAL A 126 -1.30 -5.80 -13.77
N LEU A 127 -1.10 -6.80 -12.92
CA LEU A 127 0.17 -7.52 -12.77
C LEU A 127 0.62 -8.19 -14.08
N ALA A 128 -0.31 -8.76 -14.84
CA ALA A 128 -0.06 -9.37 -16.15
C ALA A 128 0.68 -8.46 -17.13
N HIS A 129 0.45 -7.14 -17.06
CA HIS A 129 1.04 -6.17 -17.97
C HIS A 129 2.37 -5.58 -17.48
N LEU A 130 2.75 -5.83 -16.22
CA LEU A 130 3.95 -5.24 -15.65
C LEU A 130 5.22 -5.89 -16.20
N LYS A 131 6.19 -5.04 -16.53
CA LYS A 131 7.52 -5.41 -17.02
C LYS A 131 8.61 -4.65 -16.27
N ASN A 132 9.87 -5.02 -16.52
CA ASN A 132 11.04 -4.36 -15.90
C ASN A 132 11.07 -2.84 -16.13
N GLU A 133 10.62 -2.39 -17.30
CA GLU A 133 10.56 -0.97 -17.65
C GLU A 133 9.68 -0.17 -16.67
N ASP A 134 8.53 -0.72 -16.26
CA ASP A 134 7.64 -0.08 -15.30
C ASP A 134 8.35 0.14 -13.95
N PHE A 135 9.04 -0.89 -13.45
CA PHE A 135 9.77 -0.80 -12.19
C PHE A 135 10.93 0.20 -12.25
N ARG A 136 11.66 0.25 -13.37
CA ARG A 136 12.70 1.26 -13.59
C ARG A 136 12.13 2.67 -13.64
N ARG A 137 11.01 2.88 -14.34
CA ARG A 137 10.31 4.15 -14.39
C ARG A 137 9.88 4.59 -12.99
N TRP A 138 9.22 3.73 -12.23
CA TRP A 138 8.78 4.05 -10.86
C TRP A 138 9.94 4.35 -9.92
N TYR A 139 11.03 3.58 -10.03
CA TYR A 139 12.24 3.84 -9.26
C TYR A 139 12.83 5.21 -9.57
N ASN A 140 13.00 5.54 -10.86
CA ASN A 140 13.56 6.81 -11.29
C ASN A 140 12.68 7.99 -10.86
N GLU A 141 11.37 7.89 -11.02
CA GLU A 141 10.42 8.92 -10.56
C GLU A 141 10.49 9.12 -9.04
N ALA A 142 10.51 8.02 -8.27
CA ALA A 142 10.61 8.10 -6.81
C ALA A 142 11.97 8.60 -6.32
N LYS A 143 13.02 8.46 -7.14
CA LYS A 143 14.39 8.91 -6.86
C LYS A 143 14.56 10.41 -7.06
N LYS A 144 13.73 11.03 -7.91
CA LYS A 144 13.79 12.49 -8.16
C LYS A 144 13.75 13.27 -6.83
N PRO A 145 14.47 14.39 -6.73
CA PRO A 145 14.41 15.30 -5.59
C PRO A 145 12.98 15.77 -5.27
N ALA A 146 12.77 16.26 -4.05
CA ALA A 146 11.49 16.88 -3.69
C ALA A 146 11.32 18.24 -4.39
N GLU A 147 12.39 19.03 -4.43
CA GLU A 147 12.49 20.32 -5.08
C GLU A 147 13.57 20.28 -6.17
N PRO A 148 13.44 21.03 -7.27
CA PRO A 148 14.49 21.16 -8.28
C PRO A 148 15.85 21.49 -7.64
N GLY A 149 16.89 20.72 -7.98
CA GLY A 149 18.25 20.89 -7.44
C GLY A 149 18.49 20.25 -6.06
N GLY A 150 17.47 19.69 -5.40
CA GLY A 150 17.65 19.00 -4.13
C GLY A 150 18.34 17.62 -4.23
N PRO A 151 18.65 16.97 -3.09
CA PRO A 151 19.27 15.64 -3.10
C PRO A 151 18.30 14.56 -3.61
N GLU A 152 18.85 13.58 -4.32
CA GLU A 152 18.09 12.42 -4.77
C GLU A 152 17.54 11.60 -3.59
N ARG A 153 16.32 11.09 -3.76
CA ARG A 153 15.59 10.33 -2.75
C ARG A 153 15.78 8.82 -2.94
N THR A 154 17.01 8.36 -3.11
CA THR A 154 17.36 6.94 -3.35
C THR A 154 16.77 5.98 -2.31
N ARG A 155 16.74 6.37 -1.02
CA ARG A 155 16.11 5.57 0.04
C ARG A 155 14.62 5.33 -0.21
N ARG A 156 13.90 6.36 -0.68
CA ARG A 156 12.46 6.27 -0.99
C ARG A 156 12.24 5.35 -2.18
N ALA A 157 13.00 5.56 -3.26
CA ALA A 157 12.90 4.75 -4.47
C ALA A 157 13.18 3.27 -4.19
N TYR A 158 14.28 2.97 -3.49
CA TYR A 158 14.61 1.59 -3.12
C TYR A 158 13.58 0.97 -2.16
N GLY A 159 13.03 1.76 -1.23
CA GLY A 159 11.98 1.30 -0.32
C GLY A 159 10.73 0.81 -1.05
N ILE A 160 10.32 1.51 -2.13
CA ILE A 160 9.22 1.08 -3.00
C ILE A 160 9.54 -0.27 -3.66
N ILE A 161 10.71 -0.41 -4.29
CA ILE A 161 11.09 -1.67 -4.96
C ILE A 161 11.18 -2.82 -3.97
N LYS A 162 11.77 -2.58 -2.79
CA LYS A 162 11.83 -3.57 -1.72
C LYS A 162 10.42 -4.03 -1.33
N LYS A 163 9.48 -3.09 -1.18
CA LYS A 163 8.10 -3.40 -0.82
C LYS A 163 7.38 -4.20 -1.90
N LEU A 164 7.63 -3.91 -3.18
CA LEU A 164 7.08 -4.68 -4.30
C LEU A 164 7.60 -6.12 -4.30
N ARG A 165 8.89 -6.34 -4.02
CA ARG A 165 9.44 -7.69 -3.88
C ARG A 165 8.74 -8.46 -2.76
N GLU A 166 8.53 -7.83 -1.60
CA GLU A 166 7.83 -8.45 -0.47
C GLU A 166 6.35 -8.75 -0.79
N LEU A 167 5.64 -7.86 -1.50
CA LEU A 167 4.27 -8.11 -1.95
C LEU A 167 4.18 -9.29 -2.92
N PHE A 168 5.11 -9.40 -3.87
CA PHE A 168 5.13 -10.53 -4.79
C PHE A 168 5.55 -11.83 -4.11
N ALA A 169 6.47 -11.78 -3.13
CA ALA A 169 6.79 -12.94 -2.31
C ALA A 169 5.57 -13.44 -1.52
N TYR A 170 4.78 -12.52 -0.95
CA TYR A 170 3.47 -12.86 -0.37
C TYR A 170 2.54 -13.50 -1.40
N GLY A 171 2.37 -12.87 -2.56
CA GLY A 171 1.50 -13.40 -3.61
C GLY A 171 1.93 -14.78 -4.13
N ILE A 172 3.22 -15.12 -4.08
CA ILE A 172 3.70 -16.49 -4.38
C ILE A 172 3.22 -17.49 -3.33
N MET A 173 3.34 -17.15 -2.05
CA MET A 173 2.89 -18.03 -0.95
C MET A 173 1.38 -18.27 -0.96
N ASP A 174 0.62 -17.30 -1.47
CA ASP A 174 -0.84 -17.35 -1.60
C ASP A 174 -1.29 -17.77 -3.02
N GLU A 175 -0.36 -18.32 -3.82
CA GLU A 175 -0.58 -18.86 -5.17
C GLU A 175 -1.28 -17.90 -6.15
N LEU A 176 -1.05 -16.59 -5.99
CA LEU A 176 -1.66 -15.56 -6.82
C LEU A 176 -0.97 -15.44 -8.19
N PRO A 177 -1.75 -15.32 -9.28
CA PRO A 177 -1.22 -15.15 -10.63
C PRO A 177 -0.19 -14.02 -10.76
N ASP A 178 0.73 -14.18 -11.72
CA ASP A 178 1.80 -13.25 -12.10
C ASP A 178 2.86 -12.92 -11.03
N CYS A 179 2.61 -13.21 -9.75
CA CYS A 179 3.52 -12.83 -8.66
C CYS A 179 4.89 -13.52 -8.80
N GLN A 180 4.93 -14.80 -9.14
CA GLN A 180 6.17 -15.54 -9.40
C GLN A 180 7.00 -14.93 -10.52
N ARG A 181 6.36 -14.58 -11.64
CA ARG A 181 7.00 -13.97 -12.81
C ARG A 181 7.58 -12.60 -12.43
N LEU A 182 6.80 -11.75 -11.76
CA LEU A 182 7.22 -10.41 -11.39
C LEU A 182 8.31 -10.41 -10.30
N HIS A 183 8.22 -11.31 -9.32
CA HIS A 183 9.27 -11.50 -8.33
C HIS A 183 10.59 -11.91 -8.98
N THR A 184 10.54 -12.82 -9.96
CA THR A 184 11.72 -13.23 -10.74
C THR A 184 12.33 -12.07 -11.52
N VAL A 185 11.51 -11.24 -12.17
CA VAL A 185 12.00 -10.03 -12.86
C VAL A 185 12.69 -9.08 -11.87
N LEU A 186 12.07 -8.82 -10.73
CA LEU A 186 12.61 -7.91 -9.73
C LEU A 186 13.83 -8.46 -8.97
N SER A 187 13.99 -9.78 -8.86
CA SER A 187 15.17 -10.39 -8.22
C SER A 187 16.41 -10.26 -9.10
N GLN A 188 16.24 -10.32 -10.43
CA GLN A 188 17.32 -10.08 -11.39
C GLN A 188 17.64 -8.60 -11.58
N ALA A 189 16.65 -7.72 -11.43
CA ALA A 189 16.84 -6.27 -11.59
C ALA A 189 17.69 -5.67 -10.44
N ARG A 190 18.74 -4.92 -10.82
CA ARG A 190 19.59 -4.16 -9.88
C ARG A 190 19.14 -2.70 -9.78
N PHE A 191 18.99 -2.23 -8.55
CA PHE A 191 18.61 -0.86 -8.22
C PHE A 191 19.61 -0.28 -7.22
N SER A 192 19.94 1.01 -7.35
CA SER A 192 20.86 1.65 -6.41
C SER A 192 20.26 1.69 -5.00
N GLN A 193 21.04 1.24 -4.03
CA GLN A 193 20.68 1.28 -2.62
C GLN A 193 21.10 2.62 -2.00
N PRO A 194 20.44 3.08 -0.92
CA PRO A 194 20.91 4.24 -0.19
C PRO A 194 22.32 3.98 0.38
N ALA A 195 23.18 4.99 0.28
CA ALA A 195 24.54 4.91 0.82
C ALA A 195 24.52 4.62 2.33
N ARG A 196 25.52 3.86 2.78
CA ARG A 196 25.72 3.60 4.21
C ARG A 196 25.98 4.93 4.93
N ARG A 197 25.36 5.12 6.09
CA ARG A 197 25.66 6.25 6.98
C ARG A 197 27.12 6.16 7.43
N ARG A 198 27.87 7.26 7.31
CA ARG A 198 29.30 7.33 7.66
C ARG A 198 29.59 8.15 8.91
N ILE A 199 28.66 8.99 9.34
CA ILE A 199 28.84 9.86 10.50
C ILE A 199 28.48 9.08 11.76
N ALA A 200 29.42 8.99 12.69
CA ALA A 200 29.20 8.50 14.03
C ALA A 200 28.98 9.69 14.98
N MET A 201 28.19 9.47 16.03
CA MET A 201 28.05 10.44 17.12
C MET A 201 29.38 10.53 17.88
N GLN A 202 29.76 11.75 18.28
CA GLN A 202 31.00 12.05 18.98
C GLN A 202 30.65 12.82 20.25
N LEU A 203 31.56 12.83 21.23
CA LEU A 203 31.33 13.51 22.51
C LEU A 203 30.93 14.98 22.32
N ALA A 204 31.63 15.71 21.45
CA ALA A 204 31.31 17.11 21.13
C ALA A 204 29.87 17.32 20.62
N HIS A 205 29.32 16.35 19.88
CA HIS A 205 27.91 16.42 19.44
C HIS A 205 26.95 16.27 20.62
N VAL A 206 27.28 15.41 21.58
CA VAL A 206 26.47 15.14 22.78
C VAL A 206 26.49 16.35 23.71
N GLU A 207 27.67 16.91 23.98
CA GLU A 207 27.84 18.10 24.81
C GLU A 207 27.05 19.29 24.26
N ALA A 208 27.20 19.56 22.95
CA ALA A 208 26.46 20.62 22.27
C ALA A 208 24.94 20.39 22.34
N PHE A 209 24.49 19.15 22.11
CA PHE A 209 23.06 18.82 22.18
C PHE A 209 22.49 18.94 23.59
N ALA A 210 23.21 18.44 24.61
CA ALA A 210 22.78 18.48 26.00
C ALA A 210 22.68 19.91 26.53
N SER A 211 23.68 20.75 26.21
CA SER A 211 23.65 22.18 26.52
C SER A 211 22.42 22.86 25.92
N LYS A 212 22.15 22.64 24.63
CA LYS A 212 20.95 23.19 23.97
C LYS A 212 19.65 22.66 24.58
N ALA A 213 19.60 21.38 24.92
CA ALA A 213 18.43 20.77 25.55
C ALA A 213 18.15 21.39 26.93
N GLN A 214 19.20 21.72 27.70
CA GLN A 214 19.07 22.41 28.98
C GLN A 214 18.53 23.84 28.79
N GLU A 215 19.09 24.62 27.86
CA GLU A 215 18.57 25.97 27.52
C GLU A 215 17.09 25.96 27.16
N MET A 216 16.63 24.91 26.47
CA MET A 216 15.23 24.75 26.05
C MET A 216 14.32 24.14 27.13
N GLY A 217 14.83 23.85 28.33
CA GLY A 217 14.07 23.17 29.37
C GLY A 217 13.61 21.77 28.96
N ARG A 218 14.45 21.04 28.22
CA ARG A 218 14.23 19.69 27.70
C ARG A 218 15.28 18.70 28.20
N LEU A 219 15.57 18.75 29.51
CA LEU A 219 16.62 17.96 30.17
C LEU A 219 16.55 16.45 29.84
N SER A 220 15.35 15.89 29.73
CA SER A 220 15.16 14.47 29.36
C SER A 220 15.78 14.11 28.01
N LEU A 221 15.78 15.03 27.03
CA LEU A 221 16.42 14.81 25.73
C LEU A 221 17.94 14.79 25.86
N GLY A 222 18.51 15.72 26.64
CA GLY A 222 19.95 15.78 26.90
C GLY A 222 20.44 14.51 27.60
N LEU A 223 19.78 14.14 28.70
CA LEU A 223 20.09 12.92 29.46
C LEU A 223 19.97 11.65 28.60
N ALA A 224 18.88 11.49 27.85
CA ALA A 224 18.69 10.31 27.00
C ALA A 224 19.75 10.22 25.89
N THR A 225 20.24 11.35 25.39
CA THR A 225 21.31 11.40 24.37
C THR A 225 22.66 11.03 24.98
N ALA A 226 22.96 11.53 26.18
CA ALA A 226 24.17 11.16 26.92
C ALA A 226 24.20 9.66 27.24
N ILE A 227 23.11 9.10 27.75
CA ILE A 227 23.01 7.66 28.02
C ILE A 227 23.24 6.84 26.74
N GLN A 228 22.61 7.20 25.61
CA GLN A 228 22.83 6.51 24.33
C GLN A 228 24.30 6.52 23.91
N PHE A 229 25.02 7.62 24.13
CA PHE A 229 26.42 7.74 23.78
C PHE A 229 27.31 6.87 24.67
N GLU A 230 27.17 6.99 25.99
CA GLU A 230 28.02 6.28 26.95
C GLU A 230 27.79 4.77 26.94
N THR A 231 26.55 4.33 26.74
CA THR A 231 26.18 2.91 26.84
C THR A 231 26.11 2.21 25.48
N ALA A 232 26.24 2.96 24.39
CA ALA A 232 25.98 2.50 23.02
C ALA A 232 24.59 1.82 22.82
N LEU A 233 23.63 2.07 23.74
CA LEU A 233 22.25 1.61 23.60
C LEU A 233 21.54 2.33 22.46
N ARG A 234 20.57 1.66 21.82
CA ARG A 234 19.74 2.34 20.80
C ARG A 234 18.82 3.32 21.51
N GLN A 235 18.41 4.38 20.80
CA GLN A 235 17.47 5.36 21.34
C GLN A 235 16.24 4.74 22.00
N ARG A 236 15.62 3.76 21.33
CA ARG A 236 14.45 3.04 21.86
C ARG A 236 14.75 2.24 23.14
N ASP A 237 15.99 1.80 23.31
CA ASP A 237 16.41 1.02 24.48
C ASP A 237 16.57 1.96 25.69
N VAL A 238 16.77 3.26 25.44
CA VAL A 238 16.83 4.31 26.46
C VAL A 238 15.44 4.88 26.77
N ILE A 239 14.69 5.30 25.74
CA ILE A 239 13.40 6.01 25.93
C ILE A 239 12.17 5.10 25.95
N GLY A 240 12.33 3.84 25.55
CA GLY A 240 11.25 2.87 25.39
C GLY A 240 10.36 3.10 24.18
N GLU A 241 9.34 2.24 24.06
CA GLU A 241 8.34 2.26 23.00
C GLU A 241 6.95 2.03 23.58
N TRP A 242 5.97 2.83 23.15
CA TRP A 242 4.56 2.61 23.46
C TRP A 242 3.94 1.63 22.46
N MET A 243 3.66 0.42 22.92
CA MET A 243 3.13 -0.66 22.09
C MET A 243 1.63 -0.85 22.35
N PRO A 244 0.81 -1.11 21.31
CA PRO A 244 -0.59 -1.46 21.53
C PRO A 244 -0.70 -2.73 22.37
N ILE A 245 -1.70 -2.76 23.25
CA ILE A 245 -2.04 -3.97 24.02
C ILE A 245 -2.86 -4.89 23.10
N PRO A 246 -2.43 -6.14 22.86
CA PRO A 246 -3.18 -7.08 22.03
C PRO A 246 -4.60 -7.33 22.57
N ALA A 247 -5.54 -7.61 21.66
CA ALA A 247 -6.91 -7.92 22.04
C ALA A 247 -6.95 -9.16 22.94
N GLY A 248 -7.63 -9.06 24.08
CA GLY A 248 -7.71 -10.14 25.08
C GLY A 248 -6.58 -10.17 26.10
N GLU A 249 -5.50 -9.39 25.93
CA GLU A 249 -4.48 -9.24 26.97
C GLU A 249 -4.88 -8.21 28.03
N LYS A 250 -4.59 -8.52 29.30
CA LYS A 250 -4.78 -7.57 30.41
C LYS A 250 -3.73 -6.46 30.35
N ALA A 251 -4.15 -5.23 30.66
CA ALA A 251 -3.24 -4.12 30.87
C ALA A 251 -2.34 -4.41 32.08
N ALA A 252 -1.03 -4.47 31.86
CA ALA A 252 -0.02 -4.73 32.89
C ALA A 252 1.25 -3.89 32.63
N GLY A 253 2.00 -3.58 33.69
CA GLY A 253 3.14 -2.66 33.64
C GLY A 253 2.71 -1.19 33.52
N ILE A 254 3.57 -0.36 32.93
CA ILE A 254 3.26 1.06 32.69
C ILE A 254 2.34 1.16 31.47
N VAL A 255 1.11 1.61 31.68
CA VAL A 255 0.07 1.70 30.64
C VAL A 255 -0.46 3.13 30.54
N MET A 256 -0.56 3.65 29.32
CA MET A 256 -1.10 4.97 29.02
C MET A 256 -1.82 4.94 27.67
N ASN A 257 -3.04 5.51 27.61
CA ASN A 257 -3.83 5.62 26.36
C ASN A 257 -3.98 4.28 25.60
N GLY A 258 -4.25 3.19 26.33
CA GLY A 258 -4.42 1.84 25.75
C GLY A 258 -3.13 1.22 25.18
N ARG A 259 -1.97 1.77 25.53
CA ARG A 259 -0.65 1.27 25.11
C ARG A 259 0.19 0.94 26.33
N ARG A 260 0.99 -0.12 26.23
CA ARG A 260 1.97 -0.53 27.23
C ARG A 260 3.35 -0.01 26.84
N TRP A 261 4.05 0.62 27.79
CA TRP A 261 5.44 0.99 27.62
C TRP A 261 6.34 -0.24 27.71
N GLN A 262 7.31 -0.36 26.80
CA GLN A 262 8.24 -1.50 26.72
C GLN A 262 9.63 -1.04 26.29
N ASN A 263 10.64 -1.89 26.52
CA ASN A 263 12.01 -1.79 25.98
C ASN A 263 12.86 -0.60 26.43
N GLY A 264 12.39 0.32 27.26
CA GLY A 264 13.24 1.42 27.73
C GLY A 264 13.94 1.12 29.05
N LEU A 265 14.64 2.11 29.59
CA LEU A 265 15.16 2.07 30.95
C LEU A 265 14.02 2.35 31.95
N THR A 266 13.82 1.43 32.90
CA THR A 266 12.89 1.51 34.04
C THR A 266 13.65 1.38 35.34
#